data_AF-A0A497MSE0-F1
#
_entry.id   AF-A0A497MSE0-F1
#
_cell.length_a   1.000
_cell.length_b   1.000
_cell.length_c   1.000
_cell.angle_alpha   90.00
_cell.angle_beta   90.00
_cell.angle_gamma   90.00
#
_symmetry.space_group_name_H-M   'P 1'
#
loop_
_entity.id
_entity.type
_entity.pdbx_description
1 polymer ?
#
loop_
_entity_poly.entity_id
_entity_poly.type
_entity_poly.pdbx_seq_one_letter_code
_entity_poly.pdbx_strand_id
1 'polypeptide(L)'
;SDIDIEVYAENPENVAKRLERFGKLRVERQTVKGGGAPVEVYHIYFRLPSGSEVEVVVRPPEHRHERRRCEIFGDIITGLTLNELERLLWEEPDRKFAPLV
;
A
#
# COMPACT_ATOMS: atom_id res chain seq x y z
N SER A 1 6.91 8.31 -2.49
CA SER A 1 5.74 8.55 -1.61
C SER A 1 6.20 8.80 -0.20
N ASP A 2 5.45 9.61 0.55
CA ASP A 2 5.63 9.79 2.01
C ASP A 2 4.79 8.79 2.80
N ILE A 3 3.68 8.35 2.21
CA ILE A 3 2.73 7.37 2.77
C ILE A 3 2.46 6.32 1.71
N ASP A 4 2.72 5.06 2.05
CA ASP A 4 2.47 3.90 1.20
C ASP A 4 1.34 3.05 1.79
N ILE A 5 0.32 2.79 0.98
CA ILE A 5 -0.83 1.98 1.36
C ILE A 5 -1.00 0.86 0.33
N GLU A 6 -1.03 -0.38 0.80
CA GLU A 6 -1.37 -1.53 -0.04
C GLU A 6 -2.84 -1.92 0.17
N VAL A 7 -3.57 -2.08 -0.93
CA VAL A 7 -4.97 -2.51 -0.92
C VAL A 7 -5.20 -3.66 -1.89
N TYR A 8 -6.17 -4.51 -1.56
CA TYR A 8 -6.54 -5.66 -2.36
C TYR A 8 -7.97 -5.49 -2.88
N ALA A 9 -8.14 -5.52 -4.20
CA ALA A 9 -9.44 -5.32 -4.83
C ALA A 9 -9.50 -6.03 -6.20
N GLU A 10 -10.66 -6.57 -6.55
CA GLU A 10 -10.91 -7.16 -7.87
C GLU A 10 -10.89 -6.11 -8.99
N ASN A 11 -11.30 -4.87 -8.68
CA ASN A 11 -11.42 -3.78 -9.64
C ASN A 11 -10.66 -2.54 -9.12
N PRO A 12 -9.47 -2.25 -9.67
CA PRO A 12 -8.66 -1.09 -9.29
C PRO A 12 -9.31 0.26 -9.62
N GLU A 13 -10.14 0.34 -10.65
CA GLU A 13 -10.85 1.56 -11.04
C GLU A 13 -11.84 2.01 -9.95
N ASN A 14 -12.48 1.05 -9.25
CA ASN A 14 -13.33 1.35 -8.10
C ASN A 14 -12.54 1.98 -6.94
N VAL A 15 -11.28 1.59 -6.75
CA VAL A 15 -10.39 2.20 -5.77
C VAL A 15 -10.05 3.63 -6.21
N ALA A 16 -9.61 3.81 -7.46
CA ALA A 16 -9.30 5.13 -8.01
C ALA A 16 -10.49 6.09 -7.86
N LYS A 17 -11.70 5.66 -8.25
CA LYS A 17 -12.92 6.47 -8.13
C LYS A 17 -13.21 6.93 -6.70
N ARG A 18 -12.93 6.08 -5.70
CA ARG A 18 -13.08 6.47 -4.28
C ARG A 18 -12.02 7.48 -3.85
N LEU A 19 -10.84 7.46 -4.44
CA LEU A 19 -9.73 8.36 -4.13
C LEU A 19 -9.83 9.72 -4.83
N GLU A 20 -10.64 9.87 -5.88
CA GLU A 20 -10.86 11.16 -6.58
C GLU A 20 -11.30 12.29 -5.64
N ARG A 21 -11.93 11.95 -4.51
CA ARG A 21 -12.30 12.91 -3.46
C ARG A 21 -11.11 13.66 -2.84
N PHE A 22 -9.90 13.13 -2.98
CA PHE A 22 -8.66 13.74 -2.49
C PHE A 22 -7.96 14.60 -3.56
N GLY A 23 -8.52 14.70 -4.76
CA GLY A 23 -8.05 15.58 -5.83
C GLY A 23 -7.57 14.81 -7.06
N LYS A 24 -6.61 15.40 -7.78
CA LYS A 24 -6.10 14.85 -9.04
C LYS A 24 -5.26 13.60 -8.76
N LEU A 25 -5.64 12.50 -9.38
CA LEU A 25 -4.92 11.23 -9.31
C LEU A 25 -3.93 11.10 -10.48
N ARG A 26 -2.77 10.50 -10.21
CA ARG A 26 -1.89 9.91 -11.23
C ARG A 26 -1.96 8.40 -11.07
N VAL A 27 -2.34 7.68 -12.12
CA VAL A 27 -2.48 6.22 -12.08
C VAL A 27 -1.46 5.61 -13.03
N GLU A 28 -0.67 4.68 -12.51
CA GLU A 28 0.32 3.93 -13.27
C GLU A 28 0.00 2.44 -13.17
N ARG A 29 0.22 1.70 -14.26
CA ARG A 29 -0.01 0.27 -14.33
C ARG A 29 1.31 -0.43 -14.54
N GLN A 30 1.60 -1.42 -13.72
CA GLN A 30 2.82 -2.19 -13.77
C GLN A 30 2.49 -3.68 -13.79
N THR A 31 3.05 -4.39 -14.77
CA THR A 31 3.00 -5.85 -14.78
C THR A 31 4.18 -6.39 -13.98
N VAL A 32 3.90 -7.02 -12.85
CA VAL A 32 4.92 -7.65 -12.00
C VAL A 32 5.02 -9.12 -12.38
N LYS A 33 6.24 -9.58 -12.70
CA LYS A 33 6.55 -11.00 -12.92
C LYS A 33 7.20 -11.55 -11.65
N GLY A 34 6.50 -12.41 -10.92
CA GLY A 34 7.04 -13.05 -9.72
C GLY A 34 6.50 -14.47 -9.58
N GLY A 35 7.35 -15.49 -9.79
CA GLY A 35 7.12 -16.91 -9.49
C GLY A 35 5.96 -17.63 -10.21
N GLY A 36 4.98 -16.91 -10.73
CA GLY A 36 3.75 -17.40 -11.34
C GLY A 36 3.27 -16.52 -12.50
N ALA A 37 1.95 -16.46 -12.71
CA ALA A 37 1.35 -15.67 -13.79
C ALA A 37 1.67 -14.17 -13.65
N PRO A 38 1.81 -13.41 -14.75
CA PRO A 38 1.98 -11.96 -14.69
C PRO A 38 0.82 -11.32 -13.94
N VAL A 39 1.13 -10.47 -12.95
CA VAL A 39 0.13 -9.77 -12.14
C VAL A 39 0.11 -8.31 -12.54
N GLU A 40 -1.06 -7.78 -12.86
CA GLU A 40 -1.23 -6.34 -13.07
C GLU A 40 -1.44 -5.65 -11.71
N VAL A 41 -0.61 -4.65 -11.45
CA VAL A 41 -0.60 -3.86 -10.22
C VAL A 41 -0.79 -2.40 -10.60
N TYR A 42 -1.61 -1.70 -9.83
CA TYR A 42 -1.93 -0.30 -10.08
C TYR A 42 -1.34 0.55 -8.98
N HIS A 43 -0.57 1.56 -9.36
CA HIS A 43 0.00 2.55 -8.45
C HIS A 43 -0.80 3.84 -8.62
N ILE A 44 -1.55 4.23 -7.60
CA ILE A 44 -2.40 5.42 -7.59
C ILE A 44 -1.78 6.46 -6.67
N TYR A 45 -1.34 7.57 -7.25
CA TYR A 45 -0.69 8.65 -6.52
C TYR A 45 -1.62 9.86 -6.39
N PHE A 46 -1.61 10.49 -5.23
CA PHE A 46 -2.27 11.77 -4.98
C PHE A 46 -1.60 12.54 -3.84
N ARG A 47 -1.92 13.83 -3.71
CA ARG A 47 -1.33 14.70 -2.69
C ARG A 47 -2.41 15.14 -1.71
N LEU A 48 -2.16 14.94 -0.42
CA LEU A 48 -3.07 15.39 0.65
C LEU A 48 -2.97 16.91 0.85
N PRO A 49 -3.98 17.55 1.48
CA PRO A 49 -3.90 18.96 1.86
C PRO A 49 -2.71 19.29 2.77
N SER A 50 -2.21 18.32 3.54
CA SER A 50 -0.99 18.45 4.34
C SER A 50 0.29 18.62 3.50
N GLY A 51 0.20 18.36 2.20
CA GLY A 51 1.34 18.34 1.28
C GLY A 51 2.04 16.98 1.18
N SER A 52 1.63 15.95 1.94
CA SER A 52 2.19 14.60 1.83
C SER A 52 1.75 13.94 0.53
N GLU A 53 2.68 13.27 -0.16
CA GLU A 53 2.38 12.40 -1.29
C GLU A 53 2.00 11.00 -0.80
N VAL A 54 0.84 10.53 -1.24
CA VAL A 54 0.32 9.19 -0.92
C VAL A 54 0.40 8.33 -2.18
N GLU A 55 0.91 7.11 -2.01
CA GLU A 55 0.81 6.04 -2.99
C GLU A 55 -0.13 4.95 -2.47
N VAL A 56 -1.12 4.59 -3.29
CA VAL A 56 -1.99 3.44 -3.06
C VAL A 56 -1.68 2.39 -4.11
N VAL A 57 -1.11 1.28 -3.69
CA VAL A 57 -0.83 0.12 -4.53
C VAL A 57 -2.02 -0.83 -4.47
N VAL A 58 -2.70 -1.02 -5.60
CA VAL A 58 -3.82 -1.96 -5.73
C VAL A 58 -3.34 -3.26 -6.33
N ARG A 59 -3.58 -4.35 -5.61
CA ARG A 59 -3.29 -5.72 -6.06
C ARG A 59 -4.55 -6.58 -6.15
N PRO A 60 -4.51 -7.66 -6.94
CA PRO A 60 -5.61 -8.63 -6.93
C PRO A 60 -5.76 -9.32 -5.56
N PRO A 61 -6.99 -9.67 -5.14
CA PRO A 61 -7.26 -10.24 -3.82
C PRO A 61 -6.53 -11.55 -3.51
N GLU A 62 -6.17 -12.32 -4.53
CA GLU A 62 -5.50 -13.62 -4.40
C GLU A 62 -4.11 -13.46 -3.76
N HIS A 63 -3.48 -12.29 -3.97
CA HIS A 63 -2.16 -11.97 -3.44
C HIS A 63 -2.18 -11.49 -1.98
N ARG A 64 -3.37 -11.35 -1.36
CA ARG A 64 -3.51 -10.82 0.02
C ARG A 64 -2.76 -11.63 1.08
N HIS A 65 -2.57 -12.92 0.85
CA HIS A 65 -1.94 -13.84 1.80
C HIS A 65 -0.51 -14.19 1.42
N GLU A 66 0.03 -13.60 0.34
CA GLU A 66 1.39 -13.85 -0.07
C GLU A 66 2.38 -13.11 0.84
N ARG A 67 3.36 -13.84 1.37
CA ARG A 67 4.45 -13.24 2.12
C ARG A 67 5.39 -12.52 1.16
N ARG A 68 5.32 -11.20 1.17
CA ARG A 68 6.17 -10.32 0.36
C ARG A 68 7.40 -9.90 1.15
N ARG A 69 8.49 -9.59 0.44
CA ARG A 69 9.69 -8.99 1.04
C ARG A 69 9.69 -7.48 0.80
N CYS A 70 10.13 -6.71 1.79
CA CYS A 70 10.40 -5.30 1.63
C CYS A 70 11.53 -5.13 0.60
N GLU A 71 11.37 -4.22 -0.36
CA GLU A 71 12.39 -3.98 -1.39
C GLU A 71 13.61 -3.23 -0.83
N ILE A 72 13.42 -2.52 0.28
CA ILE A 72 14.49 -1.73 0.93
C ILE A 72 15.26 -2.59 1.92
N PHE A 73 14.57 -3.34 2.77
CA PHE A 73 15.18 -4.07 3.89
C PHE A 73 15.31 -5.58 3.68
N GLY A 74 14.59 -6.15 2.70
CA GLY A 74 14.63 -7.58 2.37
C GLY A 74 13.93 -8.50 3.38
N ASP A 75 13.41 -7.96 4.47
CA ASP A 75 12.60 -8.66 5.47
C ASP A 75 11.17 -8.92 4.97
N ILE A 76 10.46 -9.83 5.64
CA ILE A 76 9.05 -10.10 5.31
C ILE A 76 8.22 -8.90 5.73
N ILE A 77 7.40 -8.39 4.81
CA ILE A 77 6.46 -7.32 5.11
C ILE A 77 5.42 -7.88 6.08
N THR A 78 5.51 -7.48 7.34
CA THR A 78 4.49 -7.69 8.36
C THR A 78 3.75 -6.36 8.55
N GLY A 79 2.78 -6.09 7.67
CA GLY A 79 1.93 -4.90 7.79
C GLY A 79 1.04 -4.96 9.03
N LEU A 80 0.37 -3.84 9.33
CA LEU A 80 -0.69 -3.78 10.33
C LEU A 80 -2.06 -3.75 9.64
N THR A 81 -3.02 -4.48 10.17
CA THR A 81 -4.43 -4.24 9.87
C THR A 81 -4.86 -2.87 10.40
N LEU A 82 -5.99 -2.34 9.92
CA LEU A 82 -6.53 -1.06 10.42
C LEU A 82 -6.70 -1.07 11.95
N ASN A 83 -7.27 -2.13 12.51
CA ASN A 83 -7.48 -2.25 13.95
C ASN A 83 -6.15 -2.32 14.73
N GLU A 84 -5.15 -3.00 14.19
CA GLU A 84 -3.81 -3.05 14.80
C GLU A 84 -3.11 -1.69 14.72
N LEU A 85 -3.28 -0.97 13.62
CA LEU A 85 -2.77 0.40 13.46
C LEU A 85 -3.45 1.36 14.45
N GLU A 86 -4.78 1.34 14.54
CA GLU A 86 -5.54 2.17 15.49
C GLU A 86 -5.09 1.90 16.93
N ARG A 87 -4.96 0.62 17.29
CA ARG A 87 -4.48 0.22 18.61
C ARG A 87 -3.06 0.71 18.87
N LEU A 88 -2.16 0.57 17.90
CA LEU A 88 -0.78 1.01 18.02
C LEU A 88 -0.67 2.53 18.17
N LEU A 89 -1.47 3.30 17.42
CA LEU A 89 -1.52 4.76 17.56
C LEU A 89 -2.05 5.20 18.93
N TRP A 90 -2.92 4.39 19.54
CA TRP A 90 -3.43 4.67 20.88
C TRP A 90 -2.44 4.29 21.99
N GLU A 91 -1.78 3.14 21.86
CA GLU A 91 -0.89 2.58 22.88
C GLU A 91 0.54 3.13 22.81
N GLU A 92 1.12 3.23 21.60
CA GLU A 92 2.52 3.57 21.36
C GLU A 92 2.70 4.46 20.10
N PRO A 93 2.20 5.71 20.10
CA PRO A 93 2.20 6.57 18.91
C PRO A 93 3.61 6.95 18.39
N ASP A 94 4.63 6.87 19.23
CA ASP A 94 6.03 7.20 18.92
C ASP A 94 6.88 5.96 18.60
N ARG A 95 6.25 4.78 18.50
CA ARG A 95 6.94 3.52 18.18
C ARG A 95 7.65 3.59 16.84
N LYS A 96 8.96 3.33 16.86
CA LYS A 96 9.77 3.22 15.65
C LYS A 96 9.71 1.81 15.08
N PHE A 97 9.42 1.71 13.78
CA PHE A 97 9.47 0.46 13.02
C PHE A 97 10.84 0.30 12.36
N ALA A 98 11.89 0.20 13.17
CA ALA A 98 13.23 -0.07 12.67
C ALA A 98 13.43 -1.58 12.46
N PRO A 99 14.17 -2.01 11.42
CA PRO A 99 14.48 -3.41 11.21
C PRO A 99 15.22 -3.99 12.42
N LEU A 100 14.90 -5.24 12.75
CA LEU A 100 15.65 -6.02 13.74
C LEU A 100 17.01 -6.37 13.10
N VAL A 101 18.06 -5.65 13.52
CA VAL A 101 19.45 -5.87 13.08
C VAL A 101 19.97 -7.20 13.61
#